data_AF-A0A6G0ACK7-F1
#
_entry.id   AF-A0A6G0ACK7-F1
#
_cell.length_a   1.000
_cell.length_b   1.000
_cell.length_c   1.000
_cell.angle_alpha   90.00
_cell.angle_beta   90.00
_cell.angle_gamma   90.00
#
_symmetry.space_group_name_H-M   'P 1'
#
loop_
_entity.id
_entity.type
_entity.pdbx_description
1 polymer ?
#
loop_
_entity_poly.entity_id
_entity_poly.type
_entity_poly.pdbx_seq_one_letter_code
_entity_poly.pdbx_strand_id
1 'polypeptide(L)'
;MNIYIAFTTFYVMNYLKGKKMLRMLIPLLMILILFISCSTEPKLSDGFGYLPETVSPGEEVTIFYNPDSTILAGEDSIQCLAYLFNKDLINTVDVTLKAEKKYLKGTVQTNDSTFGLILKFKSDDLTDNNQKAGYVIYLTDKNGKQLPGSLAGYAVAINSWGAYYLDLDRNKDKALQLFDEEFKNNPDQKNNFLQPYFN
;
A
#
# COMPACT_ATOMS: atom_id res chain seq x y z
N MET A 1 46.59 34.47 14.10
CA MET A 1 45.28 33.78 14.05
C MET A 1 45.48 32.26 14.04
N ASN A 2 46.08 31.68 15.10
CA ASN A 2 46.25 30.23 15.22
C ASN A 2 46.44 29.72 16.67
N ILE A 3 46.33 30.60 17.67
CA ILE A 3 46.55 30.25 19.10
C ILE A 3 45.22 30.13 19.85
N TYR A 4 44.18 30.86 19.44
CA TYR A 4 42.86 30.82 20.09
C TYR A 4 42.06 29.54 19.79
N ILE A 5 42.25 28.92 18.62
CA ILE A 5 41.56 27.67 18.27
C ILE A 5 42.17 26.50 19.04
N ALA A 6 43.50 26.47 19.24
CA ALA A 6 44.16 25.43 20.01
C ALA A 6 43.75 25.43 21.50
N PHE A 7 43.58 26.62 22.11
CA PHE A 7 43.18 26.73 23.51
C PHE A 7 41.73 26.31 23.77
N THR A 8 40.79 26.63 22.87
CA THR A 8 39.39 26.19 23.03
C THR A 8 39.24 24.69 22.79
N THR A 9 39.93 24.10 21.80
CA THR A 9 39.94 22.64 21.63
C THR A 9 40.60 21.90 22.80
N PHE A 10 41.66 22.46 23.39
CA PHE A 10 42.35 21.84 24.54
C PHE A 10 41.54 21.92 25.83
N TYR A 11 40.78 23.01 26.03
CA TYR A 11 39.93 23.16 27.22
C TYR A 11 38.70 22.24 27.17
N VAL A 12 38.06 22.12 26.00
CA VAL A 12 36.95 21.17 25.81
C VAL A 12 37.44 19.72 25.90
N MET A 13 38.62 19.40 25.36
CA MET A 13 39.20 18.05 25.48
C MET A 13 39.67 17.71 26.89
N ASN A 14 40.19 18.65 27.68
CA ASN A 14 40.56 18.39 29.08
C ASN A 14 39.36 18.31 30.01
N TYR A 15 38.26 19.03 29.74
CA TYR A 15 37.01 18.87 30.49
C TYR A 15 36.42 17.47 30.29
N LEU A 16 36.61 16.87 29.10
CA LEU A 16 36.18 15.50 28.77
C LEU A 16 37.11 14.39 29.29
N LYS A 17 38.26 14.69 29.91
CA LYS A 17 39.22 13.68 30.42
C LYS A 17 38.79 12.95 31.69
N GLY A 18 37.64 13.29 32.27
CA GLY A 18 37.04 12.45 33.31
C GLY A 18 36.44 11.18 32.71
N LYS A 19 37.12 10.03 32.83
CA LYS A 19 36.61 8.69 32.44
C LYS A 19 35.16 8.40 32.91
N LYS A 20 34.70 9.08 33.98
CA LYS A 20 33.32 9.03 34.49
C LYS A 20 32.31 9.87 33.70
N MET A 21 32.71 11.04 33.21
CA MET A 21 31.82 11.95 32.48
C MET A 21 31.60 11.48 31.03
N LEU A 22 32.64 10.92 30.40
CA LEU A 22 32.51 10.21 29.12
C LEU A 22 31.61 8.96 29.25
N ARG A 23 31.68 8.25 30.39
CA ARG A 23 30.80 7.11 30.70
C ARG A 23 29.33 7.52 30.95
N MET A 24 29.05 8.75 31.39
CA MET A 24 27.68 9.28 31.53
C MET A 24 27.10 9.84 30.22
N LEU A 25 27.94 10.30 29.30
CA LEU A 25 27.50 10.81 27.99
C LEU A 25 27.09 9.68 27.02
N ILE A 26 27.68 8.50 27.15
CA ILE A 26 27.36 7.32 26.30
C ILE A 26 25.88 6.87 26.42
N PRO A 27 25.30 6.66 27.63
CA PRO A 27 23.88 6.29 27.74
C PRO A 27 22.95 7.42 27.29
N LEU A 28 23.32 8.69 27.51
CA LEU A 28 22.55 9.84 27.03
C LEU A 28 22.49 9.90 25.49
N LEU A 29 23.61 9.60 24.82
CA LEU A 29 23.68 9.51 23.36
C LEU A 29 22.92 8.28 22.82
N MET A 30 22.96 7.13 23.52
CA MET A 30 22.16 5.95 23.14
C MET A 30 20.65 6.20 23.29
N ILE A 31 20.20 6.94 24.30
CA ILE A 31 18.80 7.35 24.46
C ILE A 31 18.36 8.29 23.33
N LEU A 32 19.25 9.17 22.85
CA LEU A 32 18.96 10.09 21.75
C LEU A 32 18.75 9.36 20.40
N ILE A 33 19.44 8.23 20.19
CA ILE A 33 19.32 7.40 18.98
C ILE A 33 17.97 6.65 18.94
N LEU A 34 17.35 6.36 20.10
CA LEU A 34 16.03 5.70 20.17
C LEU A 34 14.86 6.58 19.71
N PHE A 35 15.04 7.89 19.62
CA PHE A 35 14.03 8.82 19.09
C PHE A 35 14.16 9.08 17.59
N ILE A 36 15.14 8.48 16.92
CA ILE A 36 15.19 8.45 15.45
C ILE A 36 14.19 7.38 15.00
N SER A 37 12.91 7.68 15.18
CA SER A 37 11.83 6.95 14.53
C SER A 37 12.05 7.09 13.03
N CYS A 38 12.56 6.03 12.40
CA CYS A 38 12.76 5.97 10.96
C CYS A 38 11.37 5.89 10.32
N SER A 39 10.71 7.04 10.16
CA SER A 39 9.49 7.11 9.37
C SER A 39 9.88 6.93 7.92
N THR A 40 9.89 5.69 7.46
CA THR A 40 10.04 5.36 6.05
C THR A 40 8.87 5.98 5.31
N GLU A 41 9.14 6.85 4.34
CA GLU A 41 8.09 7.32 3.45
C GLU A 41 7.50 6.11 2.73
N PRO A 42 6.16 6.06 2.53
CA PRO A 42 5.56 5.00 1.75
C PRO A 42 6.13 5.02 0.33
N LYS A 43 6.48 3.85 -0.19
CA LYS A 43 6.83 3.71 -1.59
C LYS A 43 5.55 3.84 -2.41
N LEU A 44 5.49 4.84 -3.29
CA LEU A 44 4.39 5.01 -4.22
C LEU A 44 4.81 4.62 -5.64
N SER A 45 3.88 4.01 -6.37
CA SER A 45 3.91 3.86 -7.82
C SER A 45 2.68 4.57 -8.37
N ASP A 46 2.87 5.48 -9.32
CA ASP A 46 1.78 6.24 -9.95
C ASP A 46 0.81 6.87 -8.94
N GLY A 47 1.39 7.50 -7.91
CA GLY A 47 0.65 8.18 -6.85
C GLY A 47 0.03 7.26 -5.80
N PHE A 48 0.16 5.94 -5.90
CA PHE A 48 -0.47 5.00 -4.97
C PHE A 48 0.53 4.07 -4.30
N GLY A 49 0.27 3.72 -3.04
CA GLY A 49 1.01 2.70 -2.32
C GLY A 49 0.23 2.19 -1.12
N TYR A 50 0.71 1.11 -0.53
CA TYR A 50 0.07 0.52 0.65
C TYR A 50 1.09 -0.15 1.56
N LEU A 51 0.70 -0.33 2.83
CA LEU A 51 1.46 -1.09 3.82
C LEU A 51 0.50 -2.01 4.62
N PRO A 52 1.00 -3.16 5.11
CA PRO A 52 2.32 -3.74 4.80
C PRO A 52 2.46 -4.18 3.32
N GLU A 53 3.70 -4.41 2.84
CA GLU A 53 3.94 -4.86 1.45
C GLU A 53 3.31 -6.25 1.17
N THR A 54 3.20 -7.08 2.20
CA THR A 54 2.48 -8.38 2.19
C THR A 54 1.36 -8.34 3.23
N VAL A 55 0.14 -8.66 2.82
CA VAL A 55 -1.06 -8.58 3.67
C VAL A 55 -1.78 -9.92 3.61
N SER A 56 -2.05 -10.52 4.76
CA SER A 56 -2.85 -11.74 4.88
C SER A 56 -4.35 -11.42 4.99
N PRO A 57 -5.25 -12.34 4.58
CA PRO A 57 -6.69 -12.19 4.85
C PRO A 57 -6.96 -11.97 6.33
N GLY A 58 -7.86 -11.03 6.62
CA GLY A 58 -8.19 -10.63 7.99
C GLY A 58 -7.26 -9.55 8.58
N GLU A 59 -6.23 -9.11 7.85
CA GLU A 59 -5.36 -8.01 8.27
C GLU A 59 -5.84 -6.66 7.75
N GLU A 60 -5.35 -5.58 8.37
CA GLU A 60 -5.59 -4.20 7.95
C GLU A 60 -4.59 -3.78 6.87
N VAL A 61 -5.08 -3.07 5.86
CA VAL A 61 -4.27 -2.41 4.83
C VAL A 61 -4.28 -0.91 5.07
N THR A 62 -3.10 -0.30 5.20
CA THR A 62 -2.94 1.16 5.15
C THR A 62 -2.68 1.58 3.72
N ILE A 63 -3.49 2.50 3.19
CA ILE A 63 -3.39 3.04 1.84
C ILE A 63 -2.79 4.43 1.90
N PHE A 64 -1.95 4.74 0.91
CA PHE A 64 -1.36 6.05 0.68
C PHE A 64 -1.64 6.47 -0.76
N TYR A 65 -2.09 7.71 -0.93
CA TYR A 65 -2.41 8.29 -2.23
C TYR A 65 -1.88 9.71 -2.36
N ASN A 66 -1.20 10.02 -3.45
CA ASN A 66 -0.72 11.34 -3.79
C ASN A 66 -1.52 11.91 -4.97
N PRO A 67 -2.53 12.76 -4.72
CA PRO A 67 -3.35 13.32 -5.81
C PRO A 67 -2.54 14.17 -6.79
N ASP A 68 -1.49 14.87 -6.32
CA ASP A 68 -0.69 15.78 -7.14
C ASP A 68 0.02 15.08 -8.31
N SER A 69 0.17 13.76 -8.25
CA SER A 69 0.76 12.94 -9.32
C SER A 69 -0.27 12.30 -10.26
N THR A 70 -1.53 12.70 -10.17
CA THR A 70 -2.65 12.04 -10.86
C THR A 70 -3.58 13.06 -11.51
N ILE A 71 -4.69 12.58 -12.09
CA ILE A 71 -5.73 13.46 -12.63
C ILE A 71 -6.50 14.23 -11.54
N LEU A 72 -6.36 13.86 -10.27
CA LEU A 72 -7.03 14.52 -9.13
C LEU A 72 -6.16 15.62 -8.49
N ALA A 73 -5.11 16.07 -9.18
CA ALA A 73 -4.24 17.14 -8.69
C ALA A 73 -5.04 18.44 -8.47
N GLY A 74 -4.95 19.01 -7.28
CA GLY A 74 -5.66 20.24 -6.89
C GLY A 74 -7.11 20.05 -6.43
N GLU A 75 -7.61 18.81 -6.37
CA GLU A 75 -8.95 18.52 -5.86
C GLU A 75 -9.00 18.54 -4.33
N ASP A 76 -10.01 19.23 -3.76
CA ASP A 76 -10.12 19.44 -2.31
C ASP A 76 -10.82 18.28 -1.56
N SER A 77 -11.68 17.53 -2.26
CA SER A 77 -12.53 16.49 -1.65
C SER A 77 -12.41 15.18 -2.42
N ILE A 78 -11.44 14.36 -2.01
CA ILE A 78 -11.16 13.07 -2.64
C ILE A 78 -11.74 11.93 -1.79
N GLN A 79 -12.54 11.09 -2.43
CA GLN A 79 -13.06 9.85 -1.88
C GLN A 79 -12.21 8.67 -2.36
N CYS A 80 -12.06 7.65 -1.52
CA CYS A 80 -11.44 6.38 -1.89
C CYS A 80 -12.45 5.25 -1.65
N LEU A 81 -12.71 4.46 -2.69
CA LEU A 81 -13.59 3.31 -2.61
C LEU A 81 -12.76 2.04 -2.81
N ALA A 82 -12.76 1.16 -1.82
CA ALA A 82 -12.06 -0.12 -1.84
C ALA A 82 -13.06 -1.28 -2.00
N TYR A 83 -12.85 -2.10 -3.01
CA TYR A 83 -13.72 -3.23 -3.36
C TYR A 83 -13.00 -4.53 -3.01
N LEU A 84 -13.42 -5.16 -1.92
CA LEU A 84 -12.85 -6.42 -1.45
C LEU A 84 -13.48 -7.56 -2.22
N PHE A 85 -12.66 -8.44 -2.77
CA PHE A 85 -13.13 -9.52 -3.63
C PHE A 85 -12.53 -10.88 -3.26
N ASN A 86 -13.26 -11.93 -3.64
CA ASN A 86 -12.75 -13.28 -3.80
C ASN A 86 -13.15 -13.80 -5.20
N LYS A 87 -13.88 -14.91 -5.29
CA LYS A 87 -14.57 -15.27 -6.54
C LYS A 87 -15.70 -14.29 -6.91
N ASP A 88 -16.23 -13.57 -5.92
CA ASP A 88 -17.29 -12.59 -6.03
C ASP A 88 -16.84 -11.25 -5.40
N LEU A 89 -17.58 -10.16 -5.66
CA LEU A 89 -17.45 -8.94 -4.87
C LEU A 89 -18.01 -9.20 -3.47
N ILE A 90 -17.17 -9.08 -2.43
CA ILE A 90 -17.56 -9.34 -1.05
C ILE A 90 -18.16 -8.08 -0.41
N ASN A 91 -17.44 -6.96 -0.52
CA ASN A 91 -17.80 -5.71 0.13
C ASN A 91 -17.22 -4.51 -0.60
N THR A 92 -17.86 -3.34 -0.43
CA THR A 92 -17.32 -2.04 -0.82
C THR A 92 -17.16 -1.18 0.43
N VAL A 93 -15.97 -0.62 0.61
CA VAL A 93 -15.62 0.21 1.76
C VAL A 93 -15.34 1.62 1.27
N ASP A 94 -16.06 2.59 1.83
CA ASP A 94 -15.71 4.01 1.72
C ASP A 94 -14.59 4.31 2.72
N VAL A 95 -13.38 4.48 2.19
CA VAL A 95 -12.16 4.62 2.97
C VAL A 95 -12.04 6.07 3.44
N THR A 96 -12.16 6.28 4.74
CA THR A 96 -11.94 7.61 5.33
C THR A 96 -10.47 8.02 5.15
N LEU A 97 -10.24 9.01 4.29
CA LEU A 97 -8.92 9.58 4.03
C LEU A 97 -8.60 10.73 4.98
N LYS A 98 -7.34 10.81 5.41
CA LYS A 98 -6.78 11.93 6.18
C LYS A 98 -5.52 12.43 5.49
N ALA A 99 -5.37 13.74 5.40
CA ALA A 99 -4.14 14.34 4.91
C ALA A 99 -2.98 14.07 5.90
N GLU A 100 -1.88 13.53 5.38
CA GLU A 100 -0.63 13.30 6.11
C GLU A 100 0.54 13.72 5.22
N LYS A 101 1.14 14.88 5.53
CA LYS A 101 2.19 15.52 4.72
C LYS A 101 1.69 15.79 3.28
N LYS A 102 2.23 15.07 2.30
CA LYS A 102 1.91 15.19 0.86
C LYS A 102 1.00 14.07 0.35
N TYR A 103 0.44 13.27 1.26
CA TYR A 103 -0.38 12.11 0.91
C TYR A 103 -1.72 12.16 1.62
N LEU A 104 -2.73 11.55 1.02
CA LEU A 104 -3.93 11.10 1.69
C LEU A 104 -3.71 9.67 2.20
N LYS A 105 -4.10 9.41 3.44
CA LYS A 105 -3.93 8.12 4.11
C LYS A 105 -5.26 7.61 4.62
N GLY A 106 -5.54 6.34 4.41
CA GLY A 106 -6.71 5.64 4.93
C GLY A 106 -6.38 4.22 5.31
N THR A 107 -7.29 3.55 6.03
CA THR A 107 -7.13 2.13 6.36
C THR A 107 -8.36 1.33 5.96
N VAL A 108 -8.14 0.06 5.59
CA VAL A 108 -9.18 -0.89 5.21
C VAL A 108 -8.94 -2.20 5.92
N GLN A 109 -9.93 -2.63 6.70
CA GLN A 109 -9.93 -3.94 7.33
C GLN A 109 -10.41 -5.00 6.33
N THR A 110 -9.60 -6.04 6.09
CA THR A 110 -10.00 -7.19 5.28
C THR A 110 -10.66 -8.27 6.15
N ASN A 111 -11.21 -9.31 5.50
CA ASN A 111 -11.72 -10.50 6.20
C ASN A 111 -11.00 -11.77 5.73
N ASP A 112 -11.21 -12.86 6.46
CA ASP A 112 -10.54 -14.16 6.23
C ASP A 112 -10.77 -14.75 4.82
N SER A 113 -11.82 -14.31 4.12
CA SER A 113 -12.17 -14.79 2.78
C SER A 113 -11.66 -13.91 1.65
N THR A 114 -11.03 -12.77 1.96
CA THR A 114 -10.62 -11.78 0.95
C THR A 114 -9.40 -12.28 0.18
N PHE A 115 -9.46 -12.26 -1.16
CA PHE A 115 -8.31 -12.56 -2.02
C PHE A 115 -7.53 -11.31 -2.42
N GLY A 116 -8.22 -10.17 -2.49
CA GLY A 116 -7.62 -8.90 -2.84
C GLY A 116 -8.59 -7.74 -2.72
N LEU A 117 -8.07 -6.56 -3.03
CA LEU A 117 -8.81 -5.30 -3.10
C LEU A 117 -8.56 -4.66 -4.46
N ILE A 118 -9.57 -3.97 -4.99
CA ILE A 118 -9.39 -3.04 -6.09
C ILE A 118 -9.88 -1.69 -5.62
N LEU A 119 -9.08 -0.64 -5.79
CA LEU A 119 -9.41 0.70 -5.35
C LEU A 119 -9.55 1.66 -6.52
N LYS A 120 -10.39 2.67 -6.31
CA LYS A 120 -10.41 3.90 -7.11
C LYS A 120 -10.52 5.11 -6.20
N PHE A 121 -10.02 6.23 -6.71
CA PHE A 121 -10.15 7.55 -6.09
C PHE A 121 -11.03 8.41 -6.97
N LYS A 122 -11.83 9.29 -6.38
CA LYS A 122 -12.66 10.22 -7.14
C LYS A 122 -12.84 11.54 -6.43
N SER A 123 -13.02 12.60 -7.21
CA SER A 123 -13.51 13.89 -6.76
C SER A 123 -14.54 14.38 -7.79
N ASP A 124 -15.76 14.64 -7.35
CA ASP A 124 -16.90 14.96 -8.21
C ASP A 124 -17.02 14.01 -9.43
N ASP A 125 -16.75 14.52 -10.63
CA ASP A 125 -16.81 13.81 -11.91
C ASP A 125 -15.47 13.19 -12.34
N LEU A 126 -14.37 13.53 -11.68
CA LEU A 126 -13.05 12.96 -11.95
C LEU A 126 -12.88 11.63 -11.20
N THR A 127 -12.41 10.61 -11.90
CA THR A 127 -12.13 9.29 -11.33
C THR A 127 -10.74 8.84 -11.72
N ASP A 128 -9.87 8.69 -10.71
CA ASP A 128 -8.60 8.00 -10.86
C ASP A 128 -8.79 6.53 -10.48
N ASN A 129 -8.86 5.69 -11.49
CA ASN A 129 -8.91 4.25 -11.38
C ASN A 129 -7.70 3.60 -12.02
N ASN A 130 -6.54 4.27 -11.97
CA ASN A 130 -5.28 3.76 -12.51
C ASN A 130 -5.40 3.36 -13.99
N GLN A 131 -5.78 4.32 -14.84
CA GLN A 131 -5.98 4.09 -16.28
C GLN A 131 -6.93 2.91 -16.54
N LYS A 132 -8.03 2.86 -15.78
CA LYS A 132 -9.06 1.82 -15.84
C LYS A 132 -8.60 0.39 -15.52
N ALA A 133 -7.43 0.23 -14.90
CA ALA A 133 -6.96 -1.06 -14.37
C ALA A 133 -7.36 -1.30 -12.91
N GLY A 134 -7.67 -0.22 -12.19
CA GLY A 134 -7.82 -0.19 -10.75
C GLY A 134 -6.47 -0.25 -10.03
N TYR A 135 -6.44 0.24 -8.79
CA TYR A 135 -5.31 -0.01 -7.89
C TYR A 135 -5.53 -1.35 -7.21
N VAL A 136 -4.86 -2.40 -7.71
CA VAL A 136 -5.07 -3.77 -7.24
C VAL A 136 -4.07 -4.11 -6.13
N ILE A 137 -4.58 -4.62 -5.01
CA ILE A 137 -3.78 -5.21 -3.93
C ILE A 137 -4.15 -6.69 -3.84
N TYR A 138 -3.20 -7.58 -4.11
CA TYR A 138 -3.37 -9.01 -3.88
C TYR A 138 -2.97 -9.37 -2.45
N LEU A 139 -3.83 -10.13 -1.77
CA LEU A 139 -3.48 -10.68 -0.46
C LEU A 139 -2.60 -11.93 -0.63
N THR A 140 -1.80 -12.20 0.38
CA THR A 140 -0.83 -13.29 0.40
C THR A 140 -1.11 -14.27 1.52
N ASP A 141 -0.57 -15.48 1.40
CA ASP A 141 -0.45 -16.39 2.53
C ASP A 141 0.63 -15.90 3.51
N LYS A 142 0.76 -16.63 4.63
CA LYS A 142 1.77 -16.37 5.67
C LYS A 142 3.22 -16.43 5.20
N ASN A 143 3.48 -16.99 4.01
CA ASN A 143 4.82 -17.08 3.41
C ASN A 143 5.04 -15.95 2.39
N GLY A 144 4.10 -15.01 2.24
CA GLY A 144 4.15 -13.94 1.26
C GLY A 144 3.81 -14.39 -0.17
N LYS A 145 3.29 -15.61 -0.36
CA LYS A 145 2.85 -16.07 -1.68
C LYS A 145 1.44 -15.58 -1.93
N GLN A 146 1.19 -14.99 -3.10
CA GLN A 146 -0.16 -14.60 -3.53
C GLN A 146 -1.16 -15.76 -3.41
N LEU A 147 -2.37 -15.46 -2.91
CA LEU A 147 -3.38 -16.49 -2.63
C LEU A 147 -3.89 -17.15 -3.92
N PRO A 148 -4.10 -18.48 -3.93
CA PRO A 148 -4.82 -19.15 -5.00
C PRO A 148 -6.22 -18.56 -5.21
N GLY A 149 -6.58 -18.31 -6.46
CA GLY A 149 -7.85 -17.74 -6.89
C GLY A 149 -7.84 -16.22 -6.99
N SER A 150 -6.77 -15.54 -6.58
CA SER A 150 -6.70 -14.07 -6.58
C SER A 150 -6.58 -13.47 -7.99
N LEU A 151 -5.83 -14.09 -8.91
CA LEU A 151 -5.77 -13.63 -10.31
C LEU A 151 -7.11 -13.88 -11.00
N ALA A 152 -7.70 -15.06 -10.78
CA ALA A 152 -9.03 -15.38 -11.30
C ALA A 152 -10.10 -14.43 -10.74
N GLY A 153 -10.07 -14.09 -9.45
CA GLY A 153 -10.97 -13.11 -8.84
C GLY A 153 -10.86 -11.73 -9.49
N TYR A 154 -9.64 -11.27 -9.80
CA TYR A 154 -9.43 -10.03 -10.56
C TYR A 154 -9.91 -10.14 -12.01
N ALA A 155 -9.73 -11.29 -12.66
CA ALA A 155 -10.26 -11.56 -13.99
C ALA A 155 -11.81 -11.46 -14.01
N VAL A 156 -12.48 -12.00 -12.98
CA VAL A 156 -13.93 -11.83 -12.79
C VAL A 156 -14.27 -10.35 -12.68
N ALA A 157 -13.53 -9.57 -11.88
CA ALA A 157 -13.78 -8.14 -11.72
C ALA A 157 -13.72 -7.39 -13.05
N ILE A 158 -12.66 -7.58 -13.82
CA ILE A 158 -12.46 -6.95 -15.14
C ILE A 158 -13.62 -7.25 -16.08
N ASN A 159 -14.08 -8.51 -16.12
CA ASN A 159 -15.08 -8.95 -17.09
C ASN A 159 -16.53 -8.71 -16.64
N SER A 160 -16.76 -8.40 -15.35
CA SER A 160 -18.12 -8.28 -14.80
C SER A 160 -18.33 -6.98 -14.03
N TRP A 161 -18.26 -7.03 -12.70
CA TRP A 161 -18.69 -5.98 -11.78
C TRP A 161 -17.73 -4.78 -11.75
N GLY A 162 -16.44 -4.98 -12.03
CA GLY A 162 -15.42 -3.94 -11.95
C GLY A 162 -15.66 -2.80 -12.94
N ALA A 163 -16.14 -3.12 -14.15
CA ALA A 163 -16.49 -2.09 -15.13
C ALA A 163 -17.64 -1.19 -14.67
N TYR A 164 -18.63 -1.75 -13.96
CA TYR A 164 -19.78 -0.97 -13.50
C TYR A 164 -19.45 -0.16 -12.25
N TYR A 165 -18.73 -0.74 -11.28
CA TYR A 165 -18.49 -0.08 -10.00
C TYR A 165 -17.21 0.74 -9.97
N LEU A 166 -16.15 0.35 -10.68
CA LEU A 166 -14.85 1.03 -10.67
C LEU A 166 -14.50 1.73 -11.98
N ASP A 167 -15.37 1.64 -12.99
CA ASP A 167 -15.10 2.12 -14.35
C ASP A 167 -13.84 1.46 -14.97
N LEU A 168 -13.62 0.18 -14.66
CA LEU A 168 -12.55 -0.60 -15.30
C LEU A 168 -12.87 -0.87 -16.78
N ASP A 169 -11.83 -0.97 -17.59
CA ASP A 169 -12.00 -1.42 -18.97
C ASP A 169 -12.32 -2.92 -18.98
N ARG A 170 -13.44 -3.26 -19.63
CA ARG A 170 -13.76 -4.67 -19.92
C ARG A 170 -12.78 -5.19 -20.95
N ASN A 171 -11.85 -6.02 -20.49
CA ASN A 171 -10.83 -6.62 -21.34
C ASN A 171 -10.88 -8.15 -21.20
N LYS A 172 -11.60 -8.80 -22.12
CA LYS A 172 -11.77 -10.26 -22.12
C LYS A 172 -10.46 -11.01 -22.32
N ASP A 173 -9.58 -10.50 -23.18
CA ASP A 173 -8.29 -11.13 -23.45
C ASP A 173 -7.39 -11.10 -22.21
N LYS A 174 -7.35 -9.96 -21.51
CA LYS A 174 -6.62 -9.85 -20.23
C LYS A 174 -7.23 -10.75 -19.16
N ALA A 175 -8.56 -10.81 -19.05
CA ALA A 175 -9.22 -11.71 -18.11
C ALA A 175 -8.89 -13.18 -18.40
N LEU A 176 -8.93 -13.59 -19.67
CA LEU A 176 -8.57 -14.94 -20.10
C LEU A 176 -7.11 -15.28 -19.74
N GLN A 177 -6.17 -14.36 -20.01
CA GLN A 177 -4.77 -14.53 -19.63
C GLN A 177 -4.59 -14.71 -18.12
N LEU A 178 -5.28 -13.91 -17.31
CA LEU A 178 -5.24 -14.02 -15.84
C LEU A 178 -5.81 -15.36 -15.36
N PHE A 179 -6.90 -15.84 -15.96
CA PHE A 179 -7.44 -17.17 -15.64
C PHE A 179 -6.49 -18.29 -16.04
N ASP A 180 -5.91 -18.23 -17.24
CA ASP A 180 -4.97 -19.26 -17.70
C ASP A 180 -3.71 -19.31 -16.83
N GLU A 181 -3.21 -18.15 -16.39
CA GLU A 181 -2.11 -18.06 -15.42
C GLU A 181 -2.50 -18.64 -14.06
N GLU A 182 -3.69 -18.30 -13.55
CA GLU A 182 -4.21 -18.85 -12.30
C GLU A 182 -4.29 -20.38 -12.37
N PHE A 183 -4.88 -20.93 -13.42
CA PHE A 183 -5.11 -22.38 -13.54
C PHE A 183 -3.81 -23.15 -13.81
N LYS A 184 -2.81 -22.51 -14.42
CA LYS A 184 -1.47 -23.09 -14.54
C LYS A 184 -0.79 -23.21 -13.18
N ASN A 185 -0.89 -22.17 -12.34
CA ASN A 185 -0.20 -22.10 -11.05
C ASN A 185 -0.97 -22.78 -9.92
N ASN A 186 -2.30 -22.83 -10.02
CA ASN A 186 -3.24 -23.37 -9.03
C ASN A 186 -4.36 -24.18 -9.74
N PRO A 187 -4.07 -25.36 -10.30
CA PRO A 187 -5.03 -26.13 -11.12
C PRO A 187 -6.38 -26.42 -10.44
N ASP A 188 -6.39 -26.57 -9.11
CA ASP A 188 -7.60 -26.82 -8.33
C ASP A 188 -8.61 -25.67 -8.39
N GLN A 189 -8.17 -24.44 -8.72
CA GLN A 189 -9.05 -23.28 -8.85
C GLN A 189 -9.93 -23.33 -10.11
N LYS A 190 -9.62 -24.18 -11.09
CA LYS A 190 -10.40 -24.28 -12.33
C LYS A 190 -11.88 -24.59 -12.07
N ASN A 191 -12.17 -25.47 -11.11
CA ASN A 191 -13.54 -25.82 -10.76
C ASN A 191 -14.28 -24.67 -10.06
N ASN A 192 -13.56 -23.84 -9.31
CA ASN A 192 -14.15 -22.70 -8.58
C ASN A 192 -14.51 -21.54 -9.51
N PHE A 193 -13.83 -21.42 -10.65
CA PHE A 193 -13.95 -20.31 -11.59
C PHE A 193 -14.43 -20.73 -12.99
N LEU A 194 -14.94 -21.95 -13.15
CA LEU A 194 -15.35 -22.48 -14.45
C LEU A 194 -16.43 -21.64 -15.13
N GLN A 195 -17.46 -21.22 -14.37
CA GLN A 195 -18.54 -20.42 -14.92
C GLN A 195 -18.04 -19.03 -15.36
N PRO A 196 -17.33 -18.24 -14.51
CA PRO A 196 -16.78 -16.96 -14.95
C PRO A 196 -15.77 -17.06 -16.11
N TYR A 197 -15.04 -18.17 -16.23
CA TYR A 197 -14.06 -18.39 -17.31
C TYR A 197 -14.70 -18.42 -18.71
N PHE A 198 -15.95 -18.88 -18.83
CA PHE A 198 -16.64 -19.02 -20.11
C PHE A 198 -17.61 -17.87 -20.45
N ASN A 199 -17.72 -16.85 -19.58
CA ASN A 199 -18.57 -15.67 -19.80
C ASN A 199 -17.80 -14.53 -20.50
#